data_AF-A0A847H3Z3-F1
#
_entry.id   AF-A0A847H3Z3-F1
#
_cell.length_a   1.000
_cell.length_b   1.000
_cell.length_c   1.000
_cell.angle_alpha   90.00
_cell.angle_beta   90.00
_cell.angle_gamma   90.00
#
_symmetry.space_group_name_H-M   'P 1'
#
loop_
_entity.id
_entity.type
_entity.pdbx_description
1 polymer ?
#
loop_
_entity_poly.entity_id
_entity_poly.type
_entity_poly.pdbx_seq_one_letter_code
_entity_poly.pdbx_strand_id
1 'polypeptide(L)'
;MEKPKKMRLFIGSSVDFLPVDEDMAGKLAEHFLCPIKFVEPANIHLTWKFLGDTESTKVDEVVNTIEETVSEASNITIKFDKFEIWRKRNIPSLLVLTGIDMNKNATELYQKLDKAFEKLGIPSSSRT
;
A
#
# COMPACT_ATOMS: atom_id res chain seq x y z
N MET A 1 3.17 -8.43 -34.21
CA MET A 1 2.31 -8.06 -33.07
C MET A 1 3.18 -7.35 -32.05
N GLU A 2 2.84 -6.11 -31.71
CA GLU A 2 3.59 -5.33 -30.72
C GLU A 2 3.32 -5.90 -29.32
N LYS A 3 4.35 -6.06 -28.49
CA LYS A 3 4.18 -6.59 -27.13
C LYS A 3 3.45 -5.55 -26.28
N PRO A 4 2.45 -5.94 -25.47
CA PRO A 4 1.74 -5.00 -24.64
C PRO A 4 2.70 -4.31 -23.66
N LYS A 5 2.54 -2.98 -23.52
CA LYS A 5 3.33 -2.19 -22.57
C LYS A 5 3.08 -2.71 -21.15
N LYS A 6 4.15 -2.91 -20.38
CA LYS A 6 4.07 -3.28 -18.95
C LYS A 6 4.15 -2.05 -18.07
N MET A 7 3.39 -2.06 -16.98
CA MET A 7 3.33 -1.01 -15.97
C MET A 7 3.46 -1.64 -14.59
N ARG A 8 4.17 -0.97 -13.67
CA ARG A 8 4.24 -1.43 -12.29
C ARG A 8 3.03 -0.91 -11.51
N LEU A 9 2.16 -1.81 -11.08
CA LEU A 9 0.92 -1.44 -10.40
C LEU A 9 0.92 -1.87 -8.93
N PHE A 10 0.17 -1.13 -8.14
CA PHE A 10 -0.21 -1.44 -6.78
C PHE A 10 -1.61 -0.90 -6.51
N ILE A 11 -2.26 -1.42 -5.48
CA ILE A 11 -3.58 -1.00 -5.02
C ILE A 11 -3.37 -0.29 -3.70
N GLY A 12 -3.87 0.94 -3.59
CA GLY A 12 -3.78 1.71 -2.37
C GLY A 12 -5.00 2.60 -2.16
N SER A 13 -5.24 2.95 -0.91
CA SER A 13 -6.18 4.00 -0.54
C SER A 13 -5.42 5.29 -0.28
N SER A 14 -5.92 6.40 -0.81
CA SER A 14 -5.50 7.72 -0.38
C SER A 14 -5.79 7.89 1.10
N VAL A 15 -4.88 8.54 1.81
CA VAL A 15 -5.08 8.90 3.20
C VAL A 15 -5.09 10.41 3.26
N ASP A 16 -6.23 10.99 3.63
CA ASP A 16 -6.32 12.43 3.85
C ASP A 16 -5.66 12.76 5.17
N PHE A 17 -4.47 13.36 5.10
CA PHE A 17 -3.82 13.91 6.26
C PHE A 17 -4.37 15.31 6.54
N LEU A 18 -5.20 15.43 7.57
CA LEU A 18 -5.54 16.72 8.17
C LEU A 18 -4.33 17.24 8.96
N PRO A 19 -4.13 18.57 8.96
CA PRO A 19 -2.92 19.20 8.44
C PRO A 19 -1.66 18.65 9.08
N VAL A 20 -0.84 18.01 8.24
CA VAL A 20 0.56 17.75 8.55
C VAL A 20 1.28 19.08 8.40
N ASP A 21 1.87 19.56 9.50
CA ASP A 21 2.81 20.68 9.50
C ASP A 21 3.76 20.55 8.31
N GLU A 22 3.90 21.59 7.49
CA GLU A 22 4.72 21.55 6.26
C GLU A 22 6.17 21.13 6.55
N ASP A 23 6.66 21.37 7.77
CA ASP A 23 8.02 21.00 8.22
C ASP A 23 8.05 19.74 9.12
N MET A 24 6.97 18.96 9.20
CA MET A 24 6.93 17.75 10.02
C MET A 24 8.08 16.78 9.69
N ALA A 25 8.41 16.65 8.40
CA ALA A 25 9.51 15.80 7.94
C ALA A 25 10.87 16.32 8.43
N GLY A 26 11.11 17.63 8.43
CA GLY A 26 12.32 18.25 8.96
C GLY A 26 12.47 17.98 10.45
N LYS A 27 11.40 18.24 11.22
CA LYS A 27 11.35 17.97 12.67
C LYS A 27 11.57 16.50 12.99
N LEU A 28 10.96 15.59 12.24
CA LEU A 28 11.20 14.15 12.38
C LEU A 28 12.65 13.77 12.06
N ALA A 29 13.25 14.37 11.03
CA ALA A 29 14.62 14.07 10.63
C ALA A 29 15.63 14.32 11.74
N GLU A 30 15.42 15.35 12.58
CA GLU A 30 16.29 15.67 13.73
C GLU A 30 16.39 14.54 14.76
N HIS A 31 15.39 13.65 14.81
CA HIS A 31 15.38 12.51 15.72
C HIS A 31 16.16 11.28 15.21
N PHE A 32 16.67 11.32 13.98
CA PHE A 32 17.39 10.19 13.39
C PHE A 32 18.88 10.50 13.21
N LEU A 33 19.72 9.54 13.59
CA LEU A 33 21.18 9.63 13.44
C LEU A 33 21.67 9.34 12.01
N CYS A 34 20.76 9.07 11.07
CA CYS A 34 21.07 8.79 9.69
C CYS A 34 20.20 9.63 8.75
N PRO A 35 20.66 9.90 7.52
CA PRO A 35 19.85 10.58 6.52
C PRO A 35 18.60 9.75 6.20
N ILE A 36 17.42 10.31 6.43
CA ILE A 36 16.14 9.73 6.03
C ILE A 36 15.56 10.52 4.87
N LYS A 37 15.14 9.80 3.83
CA LYS A 37 14.34 10.36 2.75
C LYS A 37 12.86 10.10 3.07
N PHE A 38 12.15 11.14 3.49
CA PHE A 38 10.71 11.05 3.72
C PHE A 38 9.95 11.01 2.39
N VAL A 39 8.77 10.38 2.42
CA VAL A 39 7.83 10.38 1.30
C VAL A 39 7.09 11.72 1.32
N GLU A 40 6.98 12.36 0.16
CA GLU A 40 6.19 13.59 0.01
C GLU A 40 4.75 13.36 0.50
N PRO A 41 4.12 14.31 1.23
CA PRO A 41 2.78 14.15 1.76
C PRO A 41 1.75 13.68 0.72
N ALA A 42 1.83 14.22 -0.49
CA ALA A 42 0.94 13.89 -1.61
C ALA A 42 1.08 12.43 -2.12
N ASN A 43 2.18 11.75 -1.77
CA ASN A 43 2.45 10.37 -2.16
C ASN A 43 2.15 9.37 -1.04
N ILE A 44 1.70 9.82 0.14
CA ILE A 44 1.40 8.91 1.25
C ILE A 44 0.06 8.21 0.98
N HIS A 45 0.07 6.89 1.06
CA HIS A 45 -1.09 6.04 0.83
C HIS A 45 -0.99 4.77 1.67
N LEU A 46 -2.14 4.17 1.97
CA LEU A 46 -2.18 2.82 2.52
C LEU A 46 -2.13 1.81 1.36
N THR A 47 -1.05 1.04 1.26
CA THR A 47 -0.95 -0.01 0.24
C THR A 47 -1.68 -1.28 0.68
N TRP A 48 -2.59 -1.77 -0.16
CA TRP A 48 -3.28 -3.04 0.02
C TRP A 48 -2.56 -4.21 -0.64
N LYS A 49 -2.10 -4.03 -1.89
CA LYS A 49 -1.42 -5.10 -2.65
C LYS A 49 -0.49 -4.54 -3.71
N PHE A 50 0.71 -5.12 -3.85
CA PHE A 50 1.57 -4.90 -5.01
C PHE A 50 1.22 -5.91 -6.10
N LEU A 51 0.93 -5.43 -7.31
CA LEU A 51 0.62 -6.28 -8.47
C LEU A 51 1.85 -6.52 -9.36
N GLY A 52 2.91 -5.73 -9.17
CA GLY A 52 4.15 -5.85 -9.93
C GLY A 52 3.98 -5.40 -11.37
N ASP A 53 4.72 -6.01 -12.29
CA ASP A 53 4.66 -5.65 -13.71
C ASP A 53 3.42 -6.26 -14.37
N THR A 54 2.41 -5.43 -14.60
CA THR A 54 1.12 -5.79 -15.21
C THR A 54 1.07 -5.31 -16.66
N GLU A 55 0.52 -6.13 -17.56
CA GLU A 55 0.26 -5.70 -18.95
C GLU A 55 -0.85 -4.66 -18.97
N SER A 56 -0.64 -3.58 -19.74
CA SER A 56 -1.62 -2.48 -19.88
C SER A 56 -3.00 -2.95 -20.31
N THR A 57 -3.10 -4.05 -21.06
CA THR A 57 -4.36 -4.68 -21.47
C THR A 57 -5.15 -5.32 -20.32
N LYS A 58 -4.53 -5.53 -19.15
CA LYS A 58 -5.19 -6.08 -17.95
C LYS A 58 -5.64 -5.02 -16.96
N VAL A 59 -5.40 -3.73 -17.24
CA VAL A 59 -5.72 -2.65 -16.29
C VAL A 59 -7.22 -2.58 -16.03
N ASP A 60 -8.05 -2.67 -17.07
CA ASP A 60 -9.51 -2.61 -16.90
C ASP A 60 -10.04 -3.78 -16.07
N GLU A 61 -9.48 -4.98 -16.25
CA GLU A 61 -9.82 -6.17 -15.46
C GLU A 61 -9.43 -6.00 -13.98
N VAL A 62 -8.27 -5.39 -13.70
CA VAL A 62 -7.83 -5.03 -12.34
C VAL A 62 -8.80 -4.03 -11.71
N VAL A 63 -9.20 -2.98 -12.45
CA VAL A 63 -10.14 -1.95 -11.96
C VAL A 63 -11.48 -2.57 -11.62
N ASN A 64 -12.08 -3.34 -12.53
CA ASN A 64 -13.37 -3.99 -12.30
C ASN A 64 -13.34 -4.91 -11.07
N THR A 65 -12.25 -5.67 -10.91
CA THR A 65 -12.07 -6.57 -9.76
C THR A 65 -12.01 -5.81 -8.43
N ILE A 66 -11.38 -4.62 -8.42
CA ILE A 66 -11.34 -3.75 -7.24
C ILE A 66 -12.73 -3.22 -6.94
N GLU A 67 -13.44 -2.68 -7.94
CA GLU A 67 -14.77 -2.11 -7.78
C GLU A 67 -15.76 -3.13 -7.23
N GLU A 68 -15.79 -4.34 -7.80
CA GLU A 68 -16.62 -5.45 -7.31
C GLU A 68 -16.28 -5.80 -5.87
N THR A 69 -14.99 -5.95 -5.55
CA THR A 69 -14.55 -6.36 -4.21
C THR A 69 -14.81 -5.30 -3.14
N VAL A 70 -14.63 -4.02 -3.47
CA VAL A 70 -14.78 -2.90 -2.54
C VAL A 70 -16.24 -2.50 -2.36
N SER A 71 -17.11 -2.75 -3.35
CA SER A 71 -18.54 -2.44 -3.24
C SER A 71 -19.23 -3.12 -2.04
N GLU A 72 -18.69 -4.25 -1.58
CA GLU A 72 -19.17 -4.99 -0.41
C GLU A 72 -18.46 -4.62 0.91
N ALA A 73 -17.55 -3.64 0.90
CA ALA A 73 -16.73 -3.34 2.06
C ALA A 73 -17.50 -2.54 3.12
N SER A 74 -17.38 -2.96 4.38
CA SER A 74 -17.86 -2.19 5.54
C SER A 74 -16.90 -1.05 5.88
N ASN A 75 -17.33 -0.12 6.73
CA ASN A 75 -16.47 0.96 7.24
C ASN A 75 -15.18 0.38 7.86
N ILE A 76 -14.03 0.87 7.40
CA ILE A 76 -12.71 0.44 7.87
C ILE A 76 -12.17 1.46 8.88
N THR A 77 -11.67 1.00 10.02
CA THR A 77 -10.99 1.85 11.00
C THR A 77 -9.61 1.30 11.29
N ILE A 78 -8.57 2.06 10.93
CA ILE A 78 -7.17 1.70 11.16
C ILE A 78 -6.53 2.76 12.07
N LYS A 79 -5.82 2.30 13.10
CA LYS A 79 -5.05 3.16 13.99
C LYS A 79 -3.57 3.04 13.68
N PHE A 80 -2.91 4.14 13.34
CA PHE A 80 -1.47 4.19 13.14
C PHE A 80 -0.77 4.77 14.37
N ASP A 81 -0.08 3.94 15.15
CA ASP A 81 0.58 4.38 16.39
C ASP A 81 1.99 3.82 16.58
N LYS A 82 2.53 3.12 15.57
CA LYS A 82 3.82 2.47 15.64
C LYS A 82 4.62 2.63 14.36
N PHE A 83 5.91 2.95 14.51
CA PHE A 83 6.88 2.84 13.43
C PHE A 83 7.59 1.49 13.45
N GLU A 84 7.85 0.95 12.27
CA GLU A 84 8.65 -0.23 12.02
C GLU A 84 9.79 0.07 11.04
N ILE A 85 10.88 -0.68 11.17
CA ILE A 85 12.00 -0.61 10.24
C ILE A 85 12.04 -1.92 9.48
N TRP A 86 11.72 -1.87 8.19
CA TRP A 86 11.86 -3.01 7.30
C TRP A 86 13.26 -3.06 6.72
N ARG A 87 13.82 -4.28 6.64
CA ARG A 87 15.20 -4.52 6.25
C ARG A 87 15.27 -5.21 4.90
N LYS A 88 16.23 -4.80 4.07
CA LYS A 88 16.62 -5.53 2.86
C LYS A 88 18.02 -6.08 3.07
N ARG A 89 18.19 -7.41 3.00
CA ARG A 89 19.48 -8.09 3.26
C ARG A 89 20.11 -7.67 4.61
N ASN A 90 19.27 -7.59 5.65
CA ASN A 90 19.63 -7.14 7.01
C ASN A 90 20.06 -5.67 7.17
N ILE A 91 19.93 -4.85 6.14
CA ILE A 91 20.18 -3.40 6.20
C ILE A 91 18.85 -2.67 6.39
N PRO A 92 18.70 -1.79 7.39
CA PRO A 92 17.55 -0.89 7.52
C PRO A 92 17.33 -0.12 6.22
N SER A 93 16.21 -0.36 5.54
CA SER A 93 15.98 0.20 4.21
C SER A 93 14.70 1.02 4.10
N LEU A 94 13.75 0.83 5.01
CA LEU A 94 12.47 1.52 4.97
C LEU A 94 11.90 1.71 6.37
N LEU A 95 11.59 2.96 6.72
CA LEU A 95 10.78 3.32 7.88
C LEU A 95 9.31 3.27 7.46
N VAL A 96 8.49 2.49 8.17
CA VAL A 96 7.08 2.27 7.84
C VAL A 96 6.23 2.61 9.04
N LEU A 97 5.14 3.35 8.83
CA LEU A 97 4.10 3.55 9.82
C LEU A 97 3.12 2.37 9.73
N THR A 98 3.07 1.52 10.75
CA THR A 98 2.18 0.36 10.76
C THR A 98 0.86 0.67 11.45
N GLY A 99 -0.22 0.16 10.83
CA GLY A 99 -1.58 0.34 11.31
C GLY A 99 -2.11 -0.91 12.00
N ILE A 100 -2.92 -0.71 13.02
CA ILE A 100 -3.73 -1.74 13.68
C ILE A 100 -5.15 -1.64 13.12
N ASP A 101 -5.64 -2.74 12.57
CA ASP A 101 -7.02 -2.87 12.12
C ASP A 101 -7.96 -3.02 13.33
N MET A 102 -8.70 -1.95 13.63
CA MET A 102 -9.46 -1.85 14.86
C MET A 102 -10.78 -2.63 14.83
N ASN A 103 -11.29 -2.92 13.63
CA ASN A 103 -12.58 -3.59 13.46
C ASN A 103 -12.52 -4.83 12.57
N LYS A 104 -11.33 -5.26 12.15
CA LYS A 104 -11.05 -6.43 11.29
C LYS A 104 -11.49 -6.28 9.82
N ASN A 105 -12.18 -5.20 9.48
CA ASN A 105 -12.72 -5.00 8.14
C ASN A 105 -11.60 -4.74 7.11
N ALA A 106 -10.47 -4.13 7.52
CA ALA A 106 -9.33 -3.96 6.62
C ALA A 106 -8.71 -5.32 6.25
N THR A 107 -8.58 -6.19 7.24
CA THR A 107 -8.04 -7.54 7.08
C THR A 107 -8.94 -8.40 6.19
N GLU A 108 -10.26 -8.30 6.39
CA GLU A 108 -11.24 -8.97 5.53
C GLU A 108 -11.19 -8.46 4.09
N LEU A 109 -11.12 -7.13 3.88
CA LEU A 109 -10.97 -6.55 2.55
C LEU A 109 -9.68 -7.03 1.88
N TYR A 110 -8.56 -7.02 2.60
CA TYR A 110 -7.28 -7.54 2.10
C TYR A 110 -7.42 -9.00 1.63
N GLN A 111 -8.03 -9.86 2.43
CA GLN A 111 -8.23 -11.26 2.08
C GLN A 111 -9.16 -11.46 0.88
N LYS A 112 -10.22 -10.64 0.76
CA LYS A 112 -11.11 -10.66 -0.41
C LYS A 112 -10.36 -10.25 -1.67
N LEU A 113 -9.60 -9.14 -1.61
CA LEU A 113 -8.77 -8.68 -2.72
C LEU A 113 -7.75 -9.76 -3.13
N ASP A 114 -7.02 -10.33 -2.18
CA ASP A 114 -6.00 -11.33 -2.48
C ASP A 114 -6.60 -12.54 -3.21
N LYS A 115 -7.73 -13.07 -2.73
CA LYS A 115 -8.46 -14.17 -3.39
C LYS A 115 -9.00 -13.80 -4.77
N ALA A 116 -9.48 -12.58 -4.95
CA ALA A 116 -9.96 -12.12 -6.26
C ALA A 116 -8.80 -12.04 -7.27
N PHE A 117 -7.64 -11.54 -6.84
CA PHE A 117 -6.46 -11.42 -7.68
C PHE A 117 -5.75 -12.76 -7.95
N GLU A 118 -5.82 -13.72 -7.03
CA GLU A 118 -5.37 -15.09 -7.30
C GLU A 118 -6.11 -15.71 -8.50
N LYS A 119 -7.42 -15.47 -8.63
CA LYS A 119 -8.23 -15.94 -9.77
C LYS A 119 -7.79 -15.32 -11.10
N LEU A 120 -7.20 -14.12 -11.05
CA LEU A 120 -6.62 -13.42 -12.21
C LEU A 120 -5.18 -13.87 -12.53
N GLY A 121 -4.65 -14.84 -11.79
CA GLY A 121 -3.27 -15.31 -11.93
C GLY A 121 -2.24 -14.35 -11.34
N ILE A 122 -2.66 -13.39 -10.51
CA ILE A 122 -1.75 -12.55 -9.73
C ILE A 122 -1.50 -13.26 -8.39
N PRO A 123 -0.26 -13.70 -8.11
CA PRO A 123 0.02 -14.50 -6.93
C PRO A 123 -0.28 -13.74 -5.64
N SER A 124 -0.64 -14.49 -4.59
CA SER A 124 -0.75 -13.94 -3.25
C SER A 124 0.55 -13.26 -2.85
N SER A 125 0.42 -12.10 -2.23
CA SER A 125 1.55 -11.42 -1.60
C SER A 125 1.86 -12.12 -0.27
N SER A 126 2.35 -13.35 -0.33
CA SER A 126 2.93 -13.99 0.84
C SER A 126 4.21 -13.25 1.22
N ARG A 127 4.16 -12.59 2.38
CA ARG A 127 5.33 -11.98 3.01
C ARG A 127 6.36 -13.07 3.27
N THR A 128 7.47 -13.04 2.53
CA THR A 128 8.74 -13.62 2.98
C THR A 128 9.61 -12.53 3.56
#